data_AF-A0A074X4X5-F1
#
_entry.id   AF-A0A074X4X5-F1
#
_cell.length_a   1.000
_cell.length_b   1.000
_cell.length_c   1.000
_cell.angle_alpha   90.00
_cell.angle_beta   90.00
_cell.angle_gamma   90.00
#
_symmetry.space_group_name_H-M   'P 1'
#
loop_
_entity.id
_entity.type
_entity.pdbx_description
1 polymer ?
#
loop_
_entity_poly.entity_id
_entity_poly.type
_entity_poly.pdbx_seq_one_letter_code
_entity_poly.pdbx_strand_id
1 'polypeptide(L)'
;MHHKTFPPFIHAQSMLLHSNNDNMEPLANCLSLMYMIGGNLRGSRKLFWKNVSMECERLREEHAKLNAWELLASMQALSIYLLVRLQEGETDYNNYDYLMLTTVIVISKVFARTESGCDVETACSSHNLEMNWKAWVFLESRRRLAVIYRVVDMLVYFEPAGMCGLQKDLIIAPLPAKKQLWEADNKILWEEQGKRDSAIQDSFALAANGELVKLDQGQLYCSNGELRYRLSTNNSPASSATNWEYWCSGMDGLGGLVMLAASLIV
;
A
#
# COMPACT_ATOMS: atom_id res chain seq x y z
N MET A 1 24.51 12.08 6.92
CA MET A 1 23.36 12.15 5.99
C MET A 1 22.56 10.87 6.17
N HIS A 2 21.50 10.89 7.00
CA HIS A 2 20.56 9.77 7.00
C HIS A 2 19.73 9.89 5.73
N HIS A 3 19.81 8.89 4.83
CA HIS A 3 18.79 8.76 3.80
C HIS A 3 17.43 8.79 4.50
N LYS A 4 16.53 9.69 4.09
CA LYS A 4 15.15 9.71 4.58
C LYS A 4 14.50 8.42 4.09
N THR A 5 14.61 7.35 4.86
CA THR A 5 13.96 6.09 4.53
C THR A 5 12.48 6.25 4.86
N PHE A 6 11.67 6.49 3.83
CA PHE A 6 10.22 6.47 3.99
C PHE A 6 9.74 5.04 4.30
N PRO A 7 8.58 4.87 4.95
CA PRO A 7 7.94 3.56 5.06
C PRO A 7 7.83 2.87 3.69
N PRO A 8 7.88 1.52 3.62
CA PRO A 8 8.03 0.78 2.36
C PRO A 8 6.79 0.80 1.44
N PHE A 9 5.77 1.61 1.78
CA PHE A 9 4.58 1.90 0.98
C PHE A 9 4.54 3.35 0.47
N ILE A 10 5.59 4.14 0.71
CA ILE A 10 5.78 5.51 0.19
C ILE A 10 7.04 5.54 -0.67
N HIS A 11 6.86 5.81 -1.96
CA HIS A 11 7.98 5.92 -2.89
C HIS A 11 8.77 7.21 -2.63
N ALA A 12 10.10 7.14 -2.61
CA ALA A 12 10.96 8.29 -2.33
C ALA A 12 10.69 9.48 -3.28
N GLN A 13 10.41 9.18 -4.55
CA GLN A 13 10.15 10.20 -5.57
C GLN A 13 8.73 10.76 -5.55
N SER A 14 7.79 10.20 -4.80
CA SER A 14 6.43 10.78 -4.70
C SER A 14 6.46 12.22 -4.18
N MET A 15 7.36 12.52 -3.24
CA MET A 15 7.52 13.88 -2.68
C MET A 15 8.18 14.84 -3.67
N LEU A 16 9.13 14.37 -4.50
CA LEU A 16 9.81 15.22 -5.49
C LEU A 16 8.95 15.46 -6.73
N LEU A 17 8.20 14.45 -7.19
CA LEU A 17 7.32 14.52 -8.36
C LEU A 17 6.14 15.50 -8.18
N HIS A 18 5.92 15.96 -6.96
CA HIS A 18 4.81 16.83 -6.57
C HIS A 18 5.26 18.08 -5.80
N SER A 19 6.55 18.45 -5.83
CA SER A 19 7.09 19.59 -5.07
C SER A 19 6.44 20.95 -5.36
N ASN A 20 5.70 21.07 -6.46
CA ASN A 20 5.09 22.33 -6.93
C ASN A 20 3.56 22.37 -6.82
N ASN A 21 2.90 21.26 -6.48
CA ASN A 21 1.45 21.19 -6.32
C ASN A 21 1.17 20.60 -4.93
N ASP A 22 0.29 21.21 -4.15
CA ASP A 22 -0.07 20.80 -2.76
C ASP A 22 -0.65 19.36 -2.63
N ASN A 23 -0.56 18.56 -3.69
CA ASN A 23 -1.05 17.19 -3.81
C ASN A 23 -0.50 16.19 -2.78
N MET A 24 0.52 16.57 -2.00
CA MET A 24 1.15 15.75 -0.96
C MET A 24 0.95 16.33 0.44
N GLU A 25 0.09 17.35 0.60
CA GLU A 25 -0.14 18.02 1.88
C GLU A 25 -0.45 17.04 3.03
N PRO A 26 -1.35 16.04 2.90
CA PRO A 26 -1.63 15.11 3.99
C PRO A 26 -0.39 14.34 4.46
N LEU A 27 0.46 13.93 3.52
CA LEU A 27 1.70 13.22 3.82
C LEU A 27 2.77 14.17 4.38
N ALA A 28 2.85 15.40 3.89
CA ALA A 28 3.75 16.43 4.42
C ALA A 28 3.39 16.81 5.88
N ASN A 29 2.09 16.94 6.18
CA ASN A 29 1.57 17.14 7.53
C ASN A 29 1.95 15.95 8.42
N CYS A 30 1.72 14.72 7.94
CA CYS A 30 2.13 13.51 8.65
C CYS A 30 3.62 13.49 8.98
N LEU A 31 4.50 13.77 8.01
CA LEU A 31 5.94 13.80 8.24
C LEU A 31 6.33 14.85 9.29
N SER A 32 5.70 16.03 9.25
CA SER A 32 5.91 17.08 10.25
C SER A 32 5.51 16.63 11.65
N LEU A 33 4.39 15.92 11.79
CA LEU A 33 3.96 15.31 13.06
C LEU A 33 4.92 14.21 13.52
N MET A 34 5.42 13.37 12.61
CA MET A 34 6.41 12.34 12.94
C MET A 34 7.73 12.94 13.46
N TYR A 35 8.19 14.06 12.89
CA TYR A 35 9.35 14.78 13.42
C TYR A 35 9.13 15.33 14.82
N MET A 36 7.91 15.79 15.14
CA MET A 36 7.56 16.33 16.46
C MET A 36 7.74 15.29 17.59
N ILE A 37 7.39 14.02 17.33
CA ILE A 37 7.52 12.94 18.32
C ILE A 37 8.91 12.30 18.35
N GLY A 38 9.74 12.49 17.32
CA GLY A 38 11.13 12.00 17.29
C GLY A 38 12.06 12.71 18.28
N GLY A 39 11.70 13.89 18.77
CA GLY A 39 12.53 14.71 19.67
C GLY A 39 12.40 14.43 21.18
N ASN A 40 11.62 13.43 21.60
CA ASN A 40 11.39 13.07 23.02
C ASN A 40 10.99 14.23 23.96
N LEU A 41 10.38 15.30 23.43
CA LEU A 41 9.92 16.43 24.22
C LEU A 41 8.72 16.05 25.11
N ARG A 42 8.71 16.50 26.38
CA ARG A 42 7.60 16.23 27.31
C ARG A 42 6.30 16.83 26.77
N GLY A 43 5.24 16.02 26.66
CA GLY A 43 3.94 16.44 26.12
C GLY A 43 3.80 16.39 24.60
N SER A 44 4.87 16.06 23.85
CA SER A 44 4.84 15.92 22.39
C SER A 44 3.82 14.88 21.91
N ARG A 45 3.66 13.77 22.65
CA ARG A 45 2.71 12.69 22.33
C ARG A 45 1.25 13.14 22.44
N LYS A 46 0.88 13.86 23.50
CA LYS A 46 -0.48 14.41 23.65
C LYS A 46 -0.79 15.41 22.53
N LEU A 47 0.17 16.26 22.18
CA LEU A 47 0.02 17.20 21.07
C LEU A 47 -0.04 16.47 19.71
N PHE A 48 0.75 15.42 19.53
CA PHE A 48 0.72 14.57 18.33
C PHE A 48 -0.67 14.01 18.08
N TRP A 49 -1.25 13.33 19.07
CA TRP A 49 -2.56 12.72 18.90
C TRP A 49 -3.69 13.74 18.73
N LYS A 50 -3.57 14.91 19.37
CA LYS A 50 -4.47 16.04 19.11
C LYS A 50 -4.36 16.56 17.66
N ASN A 51 -3.15 16.63 17.11
CA ASN A 51 -2.97 17.04 15.72
C ASN A 51 -3.43 15.96 14.74
N VAL A 52 -3.21 14.68 15.06
CA VAL A 52 -3.74 13.55 14.27
C VAL A 52 -5.27 13.60 14.22
N SER A 53 -5.94 13.90 15.34
CA SER A 53 -7.41 14.02 15.36
C SER A 53 -7.90 15.16 14.48
N MET A 54 -7.27 16.34 14.57
CA MET A 54 -7.60 17.49 13.71
C MET A 54 -7.36 17.19 12.22
N GLU A 55 -6.28 16.48 11.89
CA GLU A 55 -6.02 16.07 10.51
C GLU A 55 -7.06 15.06 10.00
N CYS A 56 -7.50 14.12 10.85
CA CYS A 56 -8.59 13.22 10.50
C CYS A 56 -9.91 13.97 10.23
N GLU A 57 -10.24 14.96 11.06
CA GLU A 57 -11.42 15.82 10.87
C GLU A 57 -11.32 16.60 9.56
N ARG A 58 -10.18 17.26 9.29
CA ARG A 58 -9.94 17.98 8.04
C ARG A 58 -10.10 17.08 6.82
N LEU A 59 -9.48 15.90 6.83
CA LEU A 59 -9.59 14.93 5.73
C LEU A 59 -11.05 14.50 5.51
N ARG A 60 -11.83 14.31 6.59
CA ARG A 60 -13.26 13.98 6.49
C ARG A 60 -14.11 15.12 5.94
N GLU A 61 -13.72 16.37 6.12
CA GLU A 61 -14.44 17.52 5.57
C GLU A 61 -14.05 17.78 4.10
N GLU A 62 -12.78 17.57 3.75
CA GLU A 62 -12.22 17.97 2.46
C GLU A 62 -12.11 16.83 1.44
N HIS A 63 -12.34 15.57 1.84
CA HIS A 63 -12.14 14.38 0.99
C HIS A 63 -12.74 14.47 -0.41
N ALA A 64 -13.90 15.11 -0.57
CA ALA A 64 -14.59 15.21 -1.86
C ALA A 64 -13.87 16.10 -2.88
N LYS A 65 -12.94 16.95 -2.42
CA LYS A 65 -12.13 17.85 -3.25
C LYS A 65 -10.77 17.26 -3.62
N LEU A 66 -10.37 16.17 -2.95
CA LEU A 66 -9.05 15.59 -3.11
C LEU A 66 -8.92 14.85 -4.44
N ASN A 67 -7.82 15.10 -5.15
CA ASN A 67 -7.42 14.36 -6.33
C ASN A 67 -6.82 12.99 -5.97
N ALA A 68 -6.58 12.14 -6.97
CA ALA A 68 -6.09 10.77 -6.76
C ALA A 68 -4.78 10.69 -5.96
N TRP A 69 -3.85 11.63 -6.17
CA TRP A 69 -2.58 11.67 -5.43
C TRP A 69 -2.76 12.16 -3.98
N GLU A 70 -3.67 13.11 -3.76
CA GLU A 70 -4.02 13.57 -2.40
C GLU A 70 -4.72 12.47 -1.61
N LEU A 71 -5.59 11.69 -2.26
CA LEU A 71 -6.24 10.52 -1.66
C LEU A 71 -5.21 9.46 -1.29
N LEU A 72 -4.24 9.17 -2.17
CA LEU A 72 -3.12 8.26 -1.87
C LEU A 72 -2.28 8.78 -0.69
N ALA A 73 -1.89 10.06 -0.70
CA ALA A 73 -1.13 10.70 0.37
C ALA A 73 -1.88 10.67 1.71
N SER A 74 -3.20 10.90 1.68
CA SER A 74 -4.08 10.79 2.84
C SER A 74 -4.08 9.38 3.42
N MET A 75 -4.23 8.37 2.56
CA MET A 75 -4.25 6.97 2.97
C MET A 75 -2.89 6.50 3.51
N GLN A 76 -1.78 6.99 2.94
CA GLN A 76 -0.43 6.75 3.44
C GLN A 76 -0.22 7.40 4.82
N ALA A 77 -0.65 8.64 5.00
CA ALA A 77 -0.60 9.35 6.29
C ALA A 77 -1.42 8.62 7.37
N LEU A 78 -2.67 8.28 7.06
CA LEU A 78 -3.54 7.51 7.96
C LEU A 78 -2.95 6.14 8.32
N SER A 79 -2.29 5.48 7.37
CA SER A 79 -1.58 4.21 7.64
C SER A 79 -0.42 4.40 8.60
N ILE A 80 0.35 5.49 8.48
CA ILE A 80 1.41 5.81 9.46
C ILE A 80 0.80 6.02 10.84
N TYR A 81 -0.27 6.82 10.97
CA TYR A 81 -0.93 7.05 12.24
C TYR A 81 -1.48 5.74 12.85
N LEU A 82 -2.06 4.87 12.04
CA LEU A 82 -2.52 3.55 12.44
C LEU A 82 -1.37 2.68 12.97
N LEU A 83 -0.25 2.63 12.27
CA LEU A 83 0.93 1.88 12.71
C LEU A 83 1.51 2.43 14.01
N VAL A 84 1.57 3.75 14.18
CA VAL A 84 1.98 4.39 15.44
C VAL A 84 0.99 4.04 16.56
N ARG A 85 -0.32 4.04 16.28
CA ARG A 85 -1.36 3.67 17.25
C ARG A 85 -1.22 2.23 17.74
N LEU A 86 -0.95 1.30 16.81
CA LEU A 86 -0.72 -0.11 17.10
C LEU A 86 0.57 -0.32 17.89
N GLN A 87 1.64 0.39 17.54
CA GLN A 87 2.93 0.30 18.22
C GLN A 87 2.88 0.85 19.67
N GLU A 88 2.19 1.97 19.90
CA GLU A 88 2.11 2.60 21.22
C GLU A 88 1.16 1.89 22.19
N GLY A 89 0.17 1.15 21.68
CA GLY A 89 -0.90 0.60 22.51
C GLY A 89 -1.84 1.70 23.04
N GLU A 90 -2.78 1.32 23.91
CA GLU A 90 -3.74 2.25 24.50
C GLU A 90 -3.07 3.21 25.50
N THR A 91 -3.38 4.51 25.39
CA THR A 91 -2.91 5.55 26.31
C THR A 91 -4.00 6.58 26.59
N ASP A 92 -3.82 7.41 27.63
CA ASP A 92 -4.78 8.45 28.02
C ASP A 92 -5.07 9.52 26.95
N TYR A 93 -4.27 9.60 25.89
CA TYR A 93 -4.32 10.69 24.92
C TYR A 93 -4.47 10.24 23.47
N ASN A 94 -4.62 8.94 23.18
CA ASN A 94 -4.72 8.40 21.82
C ASN A 94 -6.05 7.70 21.51
N ASN A 95 -7.10 7.95 22.31
CA ASN A 95 -8.44 7.41 22.11
C ASN A 95 -9.19 8.11 20.95
N TYR A 96 -8.65 7.98 19.73
CA TYR A 96 -9.23 8.51 18.49
C TYR A 96 -9.46 7.41 17.46
N ASP A 97 -9.50 6.14 17.89
CA ASP A 97 -9.54 4.97 17.01
C ASP A 97 -10.76 4.98 16.09
N TYR A 98 -11.94 5.31 16.64
CA TYR A 98 -13.17 5.46 15.86
C TYR A 98 -13.05 6.56 14.79
N LEU A 99 -12.50 7.72 15.15
CA LEU A 99 -12.30 8.82 14.22
C LEU A 99 -11.33 8.44 13.11
N MET A 100 -10.20 7.82 13.46
CA MET A 100 -9.20 7.36 12.49
C MET A 100 -9.78 6.30 11.55
N LEU A 101 -10.48 5.29 12.09
CA LEU A 101 -11.09 4.21 11.32
C LEU A 101 -12.16 4.75 10.35
N THR A 102 -13.07 5.59 10.84
CA THR A 102 -14.09 6.22 9.99
C THR A 102 -13.48 7.12 8.91
N THR A 103 -12.37 7.80 9.21
CA THR A 103 -11.62 8.58 8.22
C THR A 103 -11.04 7.68 7.14
N VAL A 104 -10.36 6.58 7.51
CA VAL A 104 -9.85 5.59 6.55
C VAL A 104 -10.98 5.07 5.66
N ILE A 105 -12.13 4.72 6.22
CA ILE A 105 -13.29 4.24 5.45
C ILE A 105 -13.76 5.29 4.44
N VAL A 106 -13.95 6.54 4.88
CA VAL A 106 -14.43 7.63 4.00
C VAL A 106 -13.46 7.89 2.86
N ILE A 107 -12.16 8.03 3.15
CA ILE A 107 -11.15 8.24 2.12
C ILE A 107 -11.07 7.05 1.18
N SER A 108 -11.11 5.81 1.69
CA SER A 108 -11.10 4.59 0.88
C SER A 108 -12.27 4.54 -0.11
N LYS A 109 -13.48 4.91 0.32
CA LYS A 109 -14.67 4.95 -0.54
C LYS A 109 -14.50 5.92 -1.70
N VAL A 110 -13.96 7.11 -1.43
CA VAL A 110 -13.71 8.13 -2.45
C VAL A 110 -12.61 7.66 -3.37
N PHE A 111 -11.53 7.11 -2.81
CA PHE A 111 -10.38 6.64 -3.56
C PHE A 111 -10.75 5.53 -4.55
N ALA A 112 -11.55 4.55 -4.10
CA ALA A 112 -12.09 3.51 -4.97
C ALA A 112 -13.00 4.07 -6.08
N ARG A 113 -13.78 5.14 -5.80
CA ARG A 113 -14.70 5.76 -6.79
C ARG A 113 -13.98 6.58 -7.84
N THR A 114 -12.99 7.37 -7.45
CA THR A 114 -12.17 8.18 -8.36
C THR A 114 -11.47 7.31 -9.41
N GLU A 115 -11.25 6.03 -9.10
CA GLU A 115 -10.64 5.04 -9.99
C GLU A 115 -11.65 4.03 -10.56
N SER A 116 -12.94 4.12 -10.19
CA SER A 116 -13.99 3.18 -10.62
C SER A 116 -14.54 3.43 -12.03
N GLY A 117 -13.95 4.37 -12.77
CA GLY A 117 -13.89 4.18 -14.22
C GLY A 117 -13.08 2.91 -14.43
N CYS A 118 -13.76 1.79 -14.63
CA CYS A 118 -13.19 0.44 -14.64
C CYS A 118 -12.25 0.24 -15.84
N ASP A 119 -11.15 0.98 -15.90
CA ASP A 119 -9.98 0.64 -16.69
C ASP A 119 -9.25 -0.47 -15.92
N VAL A 120 -9.82 -1.66 -16.00
CA VAL A 120 -9.16 -2.93 -15.68
C VAL A 120 -7.82 -3.01 -16.44
N GLU A 121 -7.72 -2.35 -17.59
CA GLU A 121 -6.47 -2.13 -18.30
C GLU A 121 -5.46 -1.29 -17.49
N THR A 122 -5.86 -0.23 -16.81
CA THR A 122 -4.92 0.67 -16.09
C THR A 122 -4.60 0.19 -14.67
N ALA A 123 -5.56 -0.41 -13.96
CA ALA A 123 -5.34 -0.88 -12.58
C ALA A 123 -4.40 -2.09 -12.48
N CYS A 124 -4.20 -2.82 -13.58
CA CYS A 124 -3.40 -4.04 -13.63
C CYS A 124 -2.33 -4.07 -14.72
N SER A 125 -2.33 -3.12 -15.66
CA SER A 125 -1.16 -2.90 -16.50
C SER A 125 -0.10 -2.10 -15.74
N SER A 126 0.44 -2.62 -14.64
CA SER A 126 1.79 -2.23 -14.18
C SER A 126 2.90 -2.51 -15.22
N HIS A 127 2.49 -2.95 -16.41
CA HIS A 127 3.23 -3.80 -17.32
C HIS A 127 3.05 -3.43 -18.78
N ASN A 128 2.27 -2.38 -19.09
CA ASN A 128 2.40 -1.74 -20.37
C ASN A 128 3.71 -0.93 -20.32
N LEU A 129 4.69 -1.29 -21.15
CA LEU A 129 5.95 -0.53 -21.30
C LEU A 129 5.70 0.93 -21.75
N GLU A 130 4.46 1.24 -22.15
CA GLU A 130 3.97 2.59 -22.44
C GLU A 130 3.46 3.35 -21.19
N MET A 131 3.34 2.69 -20.03
CA MET A 131 2.84 3.34 -18.84
C MET A 131 3.87 4.32 -18.30
N ASN A 132 3.45 5.58 -18.11
CA ASN A 132 4.28 6.61 -17.50
C ASN A 132 4.77 6.11 -16.13
N TRP A 133 6.08 6.10 -15.88
CA TRP A 133 6.68 5.69 -14.60
C TRP A 133 5.99 6.34 -13.39
N LYS A 134 5.53 7.60 -13.53
CA LYS A 134 4.72 8.27 -12.50
C LYS A 134 3.40 7.54 -12.17
N ALA A 135 2.69 7.04 -13.19
CA ALA A 135 1.49 6.24 -13.00
C ALA A 135 1.81 4.86 -12.41
N TRP A 136 2.97 4.28 -12.77
CA TRP A 136 3.43 3.02 -12.15
C TRP A 136 3.72 3.19 -10.66
N VAL A 137 4.46 4.24 -10.29
CA VAL A 137 4.76 4.57 -8.87
C VAL A 137 3.47 4.73 -8.07
N PHE A 138 2.46 5.39 -8.65
CA PHE A 138 1.16 5.55 -8.03
C PHE A 138 0.46 4.21 -7.76
N LEU A 139 0.36 3.36 -8.78
CA LEU A 139 -0.30 2.05 -8.67
C LEU A 139 0.45 1.09 -7.75
N GLU A 140 1.77 1.09 -7.79
CA GLU A 140 2.60 0.29 -6.89
C GLU A 140 2.50 0.79 -5.45
N SER A 141 2.44 2.11 -5.22
CA SER A 141 2.19 2.68 -3.88
C SER A 141 0.84 2.23 -3.33
N ARG A 142 -0.21 2.24 -4.17
CA ARG A 142 -1.56 1.75 -3.82
C ARG A 142 -1.54 0.25 -3.47
N ARG A 143 -0.84 -0.56 -4.28
CA ARG A 143 -0.65 -2.00 -4.04
C ARG A 143 0.01 -2.25 -2.69
N ARG A 144 1.13 -1.57 -2.43
CA ARG A 144 1.89 -1.70 -1.17
C ARG A 144 1.07 -1.25 0.04
N LEU A 145 0.23 -0.23 -0.11
CA LEU A 145 -0.70 0.20 0.93
C LEU A 145 -1.79 -0.84 1.22
N ALA A 146 -2.34 -1.47 0.19
CA ALA A 146 -3.30 -2.55 0.35
C ALA A 146 -2.69 -3.74 1.10
N VAL A 147 -1.42 -4.07 0.84
CA VAL A 147 -0.67 -5.10 1.58
C VAL A 147 -0.61 -4.76 3.07
N ILE A 148 -0.30 -3.49 3.44
CA ILE A 148 -0.29 -3.07 4.84
C ILE A 148 -1.64 -3.30 5.50
N TYR A 149 -2.75 -2.86 4.90
CA TYR A 149 -4.08 -3.05 5.48
C TYR A 149 -4.48 -4.51 5.60
N ARG A 150 -4.13 -5.36 4.63
CA ARG A 150 -4.36 -6.80 4.73
C ARG A 150 -3.61 -7.42 5.90
N VAL A 151 -2.35 -7.06 6.08
CA VAL A 151 -1.55 -7.56 7.20
C VAL A 151 -2.11 -7.05 8.53
N VAL A 152 -2.54 -5.79 8.61
CA VAL A 152 -3.21 -5.27 9.81
C VAL A 152 -4.49 -6.05 10.11
N ASP A 153 -5.32 -6.34 9.10
CA ASP A 153 -6.56 -7.11 9.25
C ASP A 153 -6.34 -8.56 9.70
N MET A 154 -5.19 -9.15 9.35
CA MET A 154 -4.78 -10.46 9.89
C MET A 154 -4.44 -10.41 11.39
N LEU A 155 -4.02 -9.25 11.91
CA LEU A 155 -3.61 -9.08 13.30
C LEU A 155 -4.74 -8.58 14.20
N VAL A 156 -5.57 -7.68 13.68
CA VAL A 156 -6.70 -7.07 14.37
C VAL A 156 -7.85 -6.90 13.40
N TYR A 157 -9.09 -7.09 13.86
CA TYR A 157 -10.24 -6.85 12.99
C TYR A 157 -10.22 -5.42 12.43
N PHE A 158 -10.08 -5.28 11.11
CA PHE A 158 -9.89 -4.00 10.45
C PHE A 158 -10.77 -3.90 9.21
N GLU A 159 -12.03 -3.48 9.43
CA GLU A 159 -13.07 -3.34 8.39
C GLU A 159 -12.60 -2.72 7.06
N PRO A 160 -11.74 -1.66 7.03
CA PRO A 160 -11.26 -1.10 5.77
C PRO A 160 -10.53 -2.07 4.84
N ALA A 161 -9.90 -3.13 5.37
CA ALA A 161 -9.28 -4.15 4.52
C ALA A 161 -10.30 -4.95 3.70
N GLY A 162 -11.51 -5.14 4.23
CA GLY A 162 -12.63 -5.79 3.56
C GLY A 162 -13.27 -4.96 2.45
N MET A 163 -12.96 -3.67 2.35
CA MET A 163 -13.50 -2.77 1.32
C MET A 163 -12.91 -3.02 -0.07
N CYS A 164 -11.75 -3.65 -0.14
CA CYS A 164 -11.19 -4.16 -1.39
C CYS A 164 -11.65 -5.61 -1.53
N GLY A 165 -12.70 -5.88 -2.30
CA GLY A 165 -13.18 -7.25 -2.49
C GLY A 165 -12.09 -8.09 -3.15
N LEU A 166 -11.61 -9.14 -2.47
CA LEU A 166 -10.65 -10.11 -2.99
C LEU A 166 -11.29 -11.50 -2.95
N GLN A 167 -11.01 -12.32 -3.96
CA GLN A 167 -11.47 -13.71 -3.96
C GLN A 167 -11.01 -14.47 -2.71
N LYS A 168 -11.89 -15.30 -2.14
CA LYS A 168 -11.73 -15.91 -0.80
C LYS A 168 -10.52 -16.83 -0.66
N ASP A 169 -10.00 -17.34 -1.77
CA ASP A 169 -8.82 -18.20 -1.84
C ASP A 169 -7.51 -17.42 -1.71
N LEU A 170 -7.55 -16.08 -1.75
CA LEU A 170 -6.38 -15.21 -1.62
C LEU A 170 -6.48 -14.32 -0.38
N ILE A 171 -5.36 -14.15 0.33
CA ILE A 171 -5.24 -13.25 1.48
C ILE A 171 -4.62 -11.92 1.05
N ILE A 172 -3.54 -11.98 0.27
CA ILE A 172 -2.85 -10.79 -0.24
C ILE A 172 -2.64 -10.95 -1.73
N ALA A 173 -3.24 -10.06 -2.52
CA ALA A 173 -3.03 -10.02 -3.96
C ALA A 173 -3.23 -8.59 -4.50
N PRO A 174 -2.43 -8.19 -5.50
CA PRO A 174 -1.16 -8.80 -5.89
C PRO A 174 -0.05 -8.43 -4.89
N LEU A 175 1.00 -9.24 -4.82
CA LEU A 175 2.17 -8.94 -3.99
C LEU A 175 3.00 -7.78 -4.57
N PRO A 176 3.76 -7.07 -3.71
CA PRO A 176 4.65 -5.99 -4.14
C PRO A 176 5.62 -6.39 -5.25
N ALA A 177 5.94 -5.43 -6.11
CA ALA A 177 6.96 -5.59 -7.13
C ALA A 177 8.36 -5.70 -6.51
N LYS A 178 9.32 -6.16 -7.33
CA LYS A 178 10.72 -6.28 -6.93
C LYS A 178 11.28 -4.93 -6.46
N LYS A 179 12.16 -5.01 -5.46
CA LYS A 179 12.89 -3.91 -4.84
C LYS A 179 13.52 -2.97 -5.88
N GLN A 180 14.18 -3.52 -6.89
CA GLN A 180 14.91 -2.74 -7.88
C GLN A 180 13.98 -1.87 -8.75
N LEU A 181 12.73 -2.31 -8.99
CA LEU A 181 11.73 -1.50 -9.68
C LEU A 181 11.18 -0.40 -8.76
N TRP A 182 10.92 -0.74 -7.51
CA TRP A 182 10.38 0.19 -6.51
C TRP A 182 11.37 1.26 -6.06
N GLU A 183 12.66 0.93 -5.96
CA GLU A 183 13.71 1.86 -5.53
C GLU A 183 14.36 2.59 -6.72
N ALA A 184 13.82 2.44 -7.93
CA ALA A 184 14.34 3.15 -9.08
C ALA A 184 14.18 4.67 -8.91
N ASP A 185 15.29 5.41 -8.98
CA ASP A 185 15.29 6.85 -8.72
C ASP A 185 14.70 7.68 -9.87
N ASN A 186 14.64 7.12 -11.07
CA ASN A 186 14.14 7.79 -12.26
C ASN A 186 13.57 6.79 -13.27
N LYS A 187 12.81 7.34 -14.23
CA LYS A 187 12.18 6.56 -15.31
C LYS A 187 13.17 5.69 -16.10
N ILE A 188 14.38 6.19 -16.36
CA ILE A 188 15.39 5.46 -17.16
C ILE A 188 15.83 4.19 -16.43
N LEU A 189 16.20 4.30 -15.15
CA LEU A 189 16.59 3.16 -14.33
C LEU A 189 15.44 2.16 -14.16
N TRP A 190 14.22 2.65 -13.98
CA TRP A 190 13.02 1.80 -13.90
C TRP A 190 12.81 1.00 -15.19
N GLU A 191 12.93 1.63 -16.37
CA GLU A 191 12.81 0.95 -17.67
C GLU A 191 13.93 -0.07 -17.90
N GLU A 192 15.17 0.27 -17.53
CA GLU A 192 16.31 -0.65 -17.64
C GLU A 192 16.11 -1.89 -16.79
N GLN A 193 15.69 -1.72 -15.53
CA GLN A 193 15.41 -2.84 -14.65
C GLN A 193 14.24 -3.67 -15.17
N GLY A 194 13.19 -3.01 -15.66
CA GLY A 194 12.02 -3.63 -16.25
C GLY A 194 12.30 -4.43 -17.53
N LYS A 195 13.35 -4.10 -18.28
CA LYS A 195 13.80 -4.87 -19.46
C LYS A 195 14.71 -6.04 -19.09
N ARG A 196 15.55 -5.90 -18.06
CA ARG A 196 16.48 -6.95 -17.61
C ARG A 196 15.76 -8.11 -16.95
N ASP A 197 14.72 -7.78 -16.20
CA ASP A 197 13.84 -8.75 -15.59
C ASP A 197 12.61 -8.94 -16.49
N SER A 198 12.29 -10.18 -16.89
CA SER A 198 10.92 -10.51 -17.35
C SER A 198 9.86 -10.29 -16.25
N ALA A 199 10.26 -9.78 -15.07
CA ALA A 199 9.46 -9.58 -13.86
C ALA A 199 8.46 -8.43 -13.94
N ILE A 200 8.47 -7.63 -15.01
CA ILE A 200 7.24 -6.91 -15.36
C ILE A 200 6.11 -7.94 -15.54
N GLN A 201 6.33 -9.12 -16.09
CA GLN A 201 5.24 -10.08 -16.36
C GLN A 201 4.89 -11.05 -15.22
N ASP A 202 5.60 -10.98 -14.09
CA ASP A 202 5.41 -11.94 -13.00
C ASP A 202 4.75 -11.27 -11.80
N SER A 203 3.46 -11.58 -11.59
CA SER A 203 2.70 -11.16 -10.41
C SER A 203 2.36 -12.36 -9.54
N PHE A 204 2.45 -12.21 -8.23
CA PHE A 204 2.22 -13.26 -7.25
C PHE A 204 1.12 -12.87 -6.27
N ALA A 205 0.52 -13.85 -5.62
CA ALA A 205 -0.40 -13.67 -4.49
C ALA A 205 -0.09 -14.66 -3.37
N LEU A 206 -0.42 -14.25 -2.15
CA LEU A 206 -0.45 -15.14 -0.98
C LEU A 206 -1.84 -15.77 -0.88
N ALA A 207 -1.89 -17.08 -1.04
CA ALA A 207 -3.12 -17.86 -0.95
C ALA A 207 -3.52 -18.15 0.51
N ALA A 208 -4.79 -18.48 0.72
CA ALA A 208 -5.35 -18.78 2.03
C ALA A 208 -4.76 -20.03 2.73
N ASN A 209 -4.05 -20.86 1.97
CA ASN A 209 -3.29 -22.01 2.47
C ASN A 209 -1.80 -21.69 2.75
N GLY A 210 -1.39 -20.42 2.65
CA GLY A 210 0.00 -19.98 2.86
C GLY A 210 0.93 -20.19 1.67
N GLU A 211 0.43 -20.73 0.55
CA GLU A 211 1.24 -20.91 -0.66
C GLU A 211 1.38 -19.61 -1.47
N LEU A 212 2.50 -19.50 -2.19
CA LEU A 212 2.71 -18.44 -3.16
C LEU A 212 2.25 -18.88 -4.54
N VAL A 213 1.20 -18.23 -5.04
CA VAL A 213 0.60 -18.55 -6.34
C VAL A 213 0.95 -17.48 -7.37
N LYS A 214 1.29 -17.93 -8.59
CA LYS A 214 1.51 -17.01 -9.72
C LYS A 214 0.17 -16.62 -10.33
N LEU A 215 -0.01 -15.33 -10.56
CA LEU A 215 -1.21 -14.74 -11.15
C LEU A 215 -1.06 -14.69 -12.67
N ASP A 216 -2.09 -15.14 -13.39
CA ASP A 216 -2.19 -15.00 -14.84
C ASP A 216 -2.67 -13.59 -15.18
N GLN A 217 -1.79 -12.80 -15.80
CA GLN A 217 -1.96 -11.36 -16.01
C GLN A 217 -3.02 -11.00 -17.06
N GLY A 218 -3.44 -11.95 -17.90
CA GLY A 218 -4.30 -11.66 -19.05
C GLY A 218 -5.80 -11.56 -18.77
N GLN A 219 -6.29 -11.90 -17.58
CA GLN A 219 -7.74 -12.01 -17.31
C GLN A 219 -8.11 -11.58 -15.89
N LEU A 220 -7.88 -10.31 -15.57
CA LEU A 220 -8.59 -9.65 -14.49
C LEU A 220 -9.96 -9.22 -14.97
N TYR A 221 -10.97 -9.47 -14.16
CA TYR A 221 -12.29 -8.89 -14.39
C TYR A 221 -12.97 -8.64 -13.05
N CYS A 222 -13.57 -7.46 -12.91
CA CYS A 222 -14.41 -7.14 -11.78
C CYS A 222 -15.72 -7.94 -11.93
N SER A 223 -16.00 -8.81 -10.98
CA SER A 223 -17.27 -9.54 -10.91
C SER A 223 -17.89 -9.31 -9.55
N ASN A 224 -19.13 -8.82 -9.51
CA ASN A 224 -19.87 -8.55 -8.27
C ASN A 224 -19.15 -7.64 -7.25
N GLY A 225 -18.28 -6.73 -7.71
CA GLY A 225 -17.50 -5.85 -6.82
C GLY A 225 -16.24 -6.46 -6.21
N GLU A 226 -15.87 -7.67 -6.63
CA GLU A 226 -14.62 -8.35 -6.24
C GLU A 226 -13.57 -8.29 -7.36
N LEU A 227 -12.31 -8.04 -6.99
CA LEU A 227 -11.15 -8.28 -7.83
C LEU A 227 -10.88 -9.79 -7.88
N ARG A 228 -11.04 -10.37 -9.08
CA ARG A 228 -10.74 -11.78 -9.33
C ARG A 228 -9.44 -11.92 -10.11
N TYR A 229 -8.64 -12.88 -9.66
CA TYR A 229 -7.38 -13.24 -10.28
C TYR A 229 -7.46 -14.67 -10.77
N ARG A 230 -7.15 -14.88 -12.05
CA ARG A 230 -6.92 -16.24 -12.54
C ARG A 230 -5.56 -16.72 -12.04
N LEU A 231 -5.55 -17.89 -11.40
CA LEU A 231 -4.33 -18.54 -10.96
C LEU A 231 -3.71 -19.30 -12.14
N SER A 232 -2.38 -19.27 -12.25
CA SER A 232 -1.65 -20.06 -13.24
C SER A 232 -1.90 -21.57 -13.02
N THR A 233 -2.15 -22.31 -14.10
CA THR A 233 -2.51 -23.73 -14.06
C THR A 233 -1.38 -24.66 -13.61
N ASN A 234 -0.16 -24.14 -13.44
CA ASN A 234 1.04 -24.92 -13.05
C ASN A 234 1.36 -24.88 -11.54
N ASN A 235 0.43 -24.45 -10.69
CA ASN A 235 0.63 -24.33 -9.24
C ASN A 235 0.62 -25.69 -8.52
N SER A 236 1.64 -26.53 -8.75
CA SER A 236 1.91 -27.72 -7.93
C SER A 236 2.60 -27.35 -6.60
N PRO A 237 2.57 -28.19 -5.56
CA PRO A 237 3.23 -27.88 -4.27
C PRO A 237 4.73 -27.62 -4.42
N ALA A 238 5.41 -28.34 -5.31
CA ALA A 238 6.82 -28.10 -5.67
C ALA A 238 7.02 -26.72 -6.33
N SER A 239 6.02 -26.23 -7.06
CA SER A 239 6.02 -24.88 -7.64
C SER A 239 5.90 -23.79 -6.58
N SER A 240 5.23 -24.03 -5.44
CA SER A 240 5.08 -23.02 -4.39
C SER A 240 6.43 -22.66 -3.75
N ALA A 241 7.26 -23.65 -3.42
CA ALA A 241 8.60 -23.41 -2.87
C ALA A 241 9.48 -22.62 -3.87
N THR A 242 9.46 -23.01 -5.15
CA THR A 242 10.18 -22.28 -6.21
C THR A 242 9.64 -20.87 -6.41
N ASN A 243 8.32 -20.65 -6.29
CA ASN A 243 7.71 -19.33 -6.38
C ASN A 243 8.16 -18.45 -5.20
N TRP A 244 8.19 -19.00 -3.98
CA TRP A 244 8.71 -18.31 -2.80
C TRP A 244 10.16 -17.92 -2.98
N GLU A 245 11.05 -18.84 -3.37
CA GLU A 245 12.46 -18.55 -3.63
C GLU A 245 12.64 -17.46 -4.69
N TYR A 246 11.92 -17.57 -5.80
CA TYR A 246 11.98 -16.62 -6.89
C TYR A 246 11.53 -15.22 -6.45
N TRP A 247 10.36 -15.10 -5.81
CA TRP A 247 9.83 -13.81 -5.40
C TRP A 247 10.66 -13.18 -4.27
N CYS A 248 11.06 -13.96 -3.27
CA CYS A 248 11.91 -13.51 -2.16
C CYS A 248 13.27 -12.99 -2.62
N SER A 249 13.82 -13.53 -3.72
CA SER A 249 15.10 -13.05 -4.27
C SER A 249 15.10 -11.57 -4.66
N GLY A 250 13.92 -11.02 -4.97
CA GLY A 250 13.74 -9.63 -5.39
C GLY A 250 13.01 -8.77 -4.36
N MET A 251 12.72 -9.27 -3.16
CA MET A 251 11.85 -8.56 -2.22
C MET A 251 12.58 -7.45 -1.45
N ASP A 252 11.82 -6.46 -0.99
CA ASP A 252 12.29 -5.45 -0.04
C ASP A 252 11.73 -5.70 1.38
N GLY A 253 11.81 -4.70 2.26
CA GLY A 253 11.32 -4.81 3.64
C GLY A 253 9.83 -5.18 3.74
N LEU A 254 9.00 -4.78 2.76
CA LEU A 254 7.59 -5.17 2.72
C LEU A 254 7.42 -6.66 2.40
N GLY A 255 8.36 -7.24 1.65
CA GLY A 255 8.38 -8.67 1.39
C GLY A 255 8.59 -9.50 2.64
N GLY A 256 9.46 -9.04 3.54
CA GLY A 256 9.61 -9.63 4.86
C GLY A 256 8.32 -9.61 5.67
N LEU A 257 7.50 -8.56 5.54
CA LEU A 257 6.19 -8.50 6.19
C LEU A 257 5.21 -9.54 5.62
N VAL A 258 5.20 -9.73 4.30
CA VAL A 258 4.38 -10.78 3.65
C VAL A 258 4.79 -12.18 4.09
N MET A 259 6.09 -12.43 4.23
CA MET A 259 6.61 -13.70 4.77
C MET A 259 6.12 -13.96 6.20
N LEU A 260 6.16 -12.93 7.06
CA LEU A 260 5.63 -13.03 8.42
C LEU A 260 4.12 -13.26 8.42
N ALA A 261 3.38 -12.56 7.57
CA ALA A 261 1.94 -12.76 7.41
C ALA A 261 1.63 -14.21 6.96
N ALA A 262 2.39 -14.75 6.01
CA ALA A 262 2.25 -16.13 5.56
C ALA A 262 2.45 -17.14 6.70
N SER A 263 3.37 -16.86 7.64
CA SER A 263 3.62 -17.73 8.79
C SER A 263 2.51 -17.74 9.85
N LEU A 264 1.56 -16.80 9.78
CA LEU A 264 0.40 -16.74 10.67
C LEU A 264 -0.80 -17.56 10.16
N ILE A 265 -0.71 -18.09 8.94
CA ILE A 265 -1.76 -18.92 8.34
C ILE A 265 -1.62 -20.34 8.89
N VAL A 266 -2.68 -20.85 9.52
CA VAL A 266 -2.75 -22.18 10.15
C VAL A 266 -3.68 -23.08 9.37
#